data_AF-A0A699ZDH0-F1
#
_entry.id   AF-A0A699ZDH0-F1
#
_cell.length_a   1.000
_cell.length_b   1.000
_cell.length_c   1.000
_cell.angle_alpha   90.00
_cell.angle_beta   90.00
_cell.angle_gamma   90.00
#
_symmetry.space_group_name_H-M   'P 1'
#
loop_
_entity.id
_entity.type
_entity.pdbx_description
1 polymer ?
#
loop_
_entity_poly.entity_id
_entity_poly.type
_entity_poly.pdbx_seq_one_letter_code
_entity_poly.pdbx_strand_id
1 'polypeptide(L)'
;MVYAGYVPAKIPTVANELDRAVAAVTSLEALEVISKLLYNAAISPKDDKFRRVRLSNAKIRATVTEVPGAVELLLAFGWVKDDDAEDTIVIPAGKYMSMKEVRMVEDQKEVVRKQQRAATTEAIRRGPAAVSPS
;
A
#
# COMPACT_ATOMS: atom_id res chain seq x y z
N MET A 1 -32.68 2.96 -3.40
CA MET A 1 -31.71 3.44 -2.40
C MET A 1 -30.31 3.01 -2.85
N VAL A 2 -29.72 3.78 -3.76
CA VAL A 2 -28.32 3.60 -4.19
C VAL A 2 -27.72 5.01 -4.13
N TYR A 3 -26.65 5.15 -3.36
CA TYR A 3 -26.15 6.42 -2.86
C TYR A 3 -25.82 7.43 -3.96
N ALA A 4 -26.32 8.65 -3.75
CA ALA A 4 -26.05 9.84 -4.52
C ALA A 4 -24.69 10.44 -4.15
N GLY A 5 -24.05 11.05 -5.15
CA GLY A 5 -23.11 12.15 -4.96
C GLY A 5 -21.65 11.72 -4.86
N TYR A 6 -20.88 11.94 -5.94
CA TYR A 6 -19.83 12.95 -5.94
C TYR A 6 -19.26 13.08 -7.36
N VAL A 7 -19.68 14.13 -8.08
CA VAL A 7 -18.81 14.78 -9.05
C VAL A 7 -18.91 16.27 -8.80
N PRO A 8 -17.87 16.87 -8.19
CA PRO A 8 -17.47 18.20 -8.58
C PRO A 8 -16.02 18.19 -9.05
N ALA A 9 -15.82 18.77 -10.23
CA ALA A 9 -14.51 19.04 -10.81
C ALA A 9 -13.63 19.82 -9.82
N LYS A 10 -12.60 19.16 -9.29
CA LYS A 10 -11.35 19.75 -8.81
C LYS A 10 -10.28 18.85 -9.36
N ILE A 11 -9.38 19.37 -10.21
CA ILE A 11 -8.22 18.62 -10.70
C ILE A 11 -7.54 17.95 -9.49
N PRO A 12 -7.43 16.62 -9.40
CA PRO A 12 -6.58 16.01 -8.41
C PRO A 12 -5.57 15.14 -9.15
N THR A 13 -4.56 15.76 -9.74
CA THR A 13 -3.42 15.03 -10.31
C THR A 13 -2.81 14.10 -9.26
N VAL A 14 -2.73 14.55 -8.00
CA VAL A 14 -2.16 13.80 -6.86
C VAL A 14 -3.08 12.70 -6.32
N ALA A 15 -4.41 12.89 -6.25
CA ALA A 15 -5.29 11.81 -5.78
C ALA A 15 -5.25 10.63 -6.75
N ASN A 16 -5.25 10.90 -8.06
CA ASN A 16 -5.11 9.87 -9.08
C ASN A 16 -3.75 9.14 -8.99
N GLU A 17 -2.67 9.86 -8.66
CA GLU A 17 -1.36 9.23 -8.45
C GLU A 17 -1.32 8.33 -7.21
N LEU A 18 -1.87 8.79 -6.10
CA LEU A 18 -1.93 8.02 -4.86
C LEU A 18 -2.83 6.79 -5.01
N ASP A 19 -4.02 6.95 -5.60
CA ASP A 19 -4.93 5.83 -5.88
C ASP A 19 -4.27 4.79 -6.81
N ARG A 20 -3.51 5.22 -7.82
CA ARG A 20 -2.74 4.31 -8.68
C ARG A 20 -1.61 3.62 -7.92
N ALA A 21 -0.87 4.34 -7.07
CA ALA A 21 0.21 3.76 -6.27
C ALA A 21 -0.33 2.74 -5.26
N VAL A 22 -1.49 3.02 -4.66
CA VAL A 22 -2.19 2.07 -3.78
C VAL A 22 -2.61 0.83 -4.58
N ALA A 23 -3.22 1.02 -5.74
CA ALA A 23 -3.66 -0.06 -6.61
C ALA A 23 -2.51 -0.93 -7.16
N ALA A 24 -1.31 -0.36 -7.32
CA ALA A 24 -0.14 -1.07 -7.82
C ALA A 24 0.36 -2.15 -6.85
N VAL A 25 0.09 -2.02 -5.56
CA VAL A 25 0.49 -2.99 -4.54
C VAL A 25 -0.54 -4.11 -4.46
N THR A 26 -0.13 -5.31 -4.86
CA THR A 26 -0.97 -6.53 -4.88
C THR A 26 -0.62 -7.52 -3.77
N SER A 27 0.41 -7.24 -2.96
CA SER A 27 0.81 -8.08 -1.83
C SER A 27 0.07 -7.69 -0.55
N LEU A 28 -0.65 -8.65 0.05
CA LEU A 28 -1.36 -8.44 1.32
C LEU A 28 -0.39 -8.18 2.48
N GLU A 29 0.74 -8.88 2.52
CA GLU A 29 1.75 -8.71 3.56
C GLU A 29 2.39 -7.32 3.50
N ALA A 30 2.65 -6.83 2.29
CA ALA A 30 3.16 -5.48 2.07
C ALA A 30 2.19 -4.42 2.58
N LEU A 31 0.92 -4.51 2.17
CA LEU A 31 -0.12 -3.58 2.58
C LEU A 31 -0.34 -3.62 4.10
N GLU A 32 -0.24 -4.79 4.74
CA GLU A 32 -0.34 -4.89 6.20
C GLU A 32 0.82 -4.17 6.91
N VAL A 33 2.04 -4.33 6.42
CA VAL A 33 3.21 -3.63 6.97
C VAL A 33 3.09 -2.12 6.76
N ILE A 34 2.73 -1.69 5.55
CA ILE A 34 2.54 -0.26 5.23
C ILE A 34 1.45 0.36 6.11
N SER A 35 0.30 -0.30 6.25
CA SER A 35 -0.78 0.16 7.12
C SER A 35 -0.32 0.35 8.57
N LYS A 36 0.46 -0.60 9.11
CA LYS A 36 1.04 -0.48 10.46
C LYS A 36 2.02 0.68 10.59
N LEU A 37 2.85 0.93 9.57
CA LEU A 37 3.77 2.07 9.56
C LEU A 37 3.00 3.39 9.58
N LEU A 38 1.99 3.54 8.71
CA LEU A 38 1.14 4.72 8.64
C LEU A 38 0.33 4.92 9.94
N TYR A 39 -0.20 3.85 10.51
CA TYR A 39 -0.94 3.90 11.76
C TYR A 39 -0.07 4.38 12.92
N ASN A 40 1.13 3.82 13.07
CA ASN A 40 2.05 4.24 14.12
C ASN A 40 2.48 5.71 13.95
N ALA A 41 2.73 6.15 12.72
CA ALA A 41 3.04 7.54 12.41
C ALA A 41 1.86 8.49 12.65
N ALA A 42 0.62 8.03 12.44
CA ALA A 42 -0.59 8.82 12.67
C ALA A 42 -0.96 8.94 14.16
N ILE A 43 -0.79 7.87 14.93
CA ILE A 43 -1.09 7.83 16.37
C ILE A 43 -0.01 8.55 17.19
N SER A 44 1.25 8.37 16.80
CA SER A 44 2.41 8.94 17.50
C SER A 44 3.23 9.86 16.59
N PRO A 45 2.67 10.98 16.11
CA PRO A 45 3.30 11.85 15.12
C PRO A 45 4.53 12.61 15.64
N LYS A 46 4.78 12.59 16.95
CA LYS A 46 5.94 13.26 17.58
C LYS A 46 7.09 12.30 17.88
N ASP A 47 6.90 11.01 17.71
CA ASP A 47 7.92 10.01 18.00
C ASP A 47 8.70 9.71 16.72
N ASP A 48 9.96 10.18 16.69
CA ASP A 48 10.84 10.06 15.51
C ASP A 48 11.09 8.60 15.10
N LYS A 49 10.92 7.63 16.02
CA LYS A 49 11.04 6.21 15.70
C LYS A 49 9.98 5.75 14.68
N PHE A 50 8.78 6.32 14.72
CA PHE A 50 7.70 5.97 13.78
C PHE A 50 7.72 6.82 12.51
N ARG A 51 8.55 7.87 12.49
CA ARG A 51 8.75 8.75 11.34
C ARG A 51 9.93 8.33 10.46
N ARG A 52 10.66 7.27 10.84
CA ARG A 52 11.82 6.76 10.12
C ARG A 52 11.72 5.25 9.92
N VAL A 53 11.90 4.81 8.68
CA VAL A 53 11.88 3.38 8.32
C VAL A 53 13.13 3.05 7.52
N ARG A 54 13.87 2.04 8.00
CA ARG A 54 15.07 1.53 7.35
C ARG A 54 14.67 0.38 6.41
N LEU A 55 14.78 0.61 5.10
CA LEU A 55 14.49 -0.34 4.04
C LEU A 55 15.44 -1.56 4.08
N SER A 56 16.65 -1.41 4.62
CA SER A 56 17.59 -2.52 4.80
C SER A 56 17.20 -3.54 5.88
N ASN A 57 16.18 -3.27 6.71
CA ASN A 57 15.71 -4.25 7.69
C ASN A 57 15.13 -5.47 6.97
N ALA A 58 15.55 -6.68 7.32
CA ALA A 58 15.15 -7.93 6.64
C ALA A 58 13.62 -8.05 6.43
N LYS A 59 12.82 -7.65 7.43
CA LYS A 59 11.36 -7.68 7.32
C LYS A 59 10.83 -6.63 6.35
N ILE A 60 11.32 -5.39 6.43
CA ILE A 60 10.92 -4.29 5.53
C ILE A 60 11.39 -4.57 4.11
N ARG A 61 12.60 -5.12 3.95
CA ARG A 61 13.11 -5.50 2.65
C ARG A 61 12.20 -6.52 1.96
N ALA A 62 11.88 -7.63 2.64
CA ALA A 62 11.03 -8.68 2.08
C ALA A 62 9.59 -8.22 1.79
N THR A 63 9.03 -7.32 2.62
CA THR A 63 7.61 -6.94 2.52
C THR A 63 7.36 -5.62 1.79
N VAL A 64 8.36 -4.74 1.69
CA VAL A 64 8.21 -3.41 1.10
C VAL A 64 9.20 -3.18 -0.04
N THR A 65 10.49 -3.52 0.13
CA THR A 65 11.50 -3.20 -0.90
C THR A 65 11.47 -4.19 -2.06
N GLU A 66 11.22 -5.47 -1.79
CA GLU A 66 11.11 -6.53 -2.81
C GLU A 66 9.73 -6.56 -3.48
N VAL A 67 8.75 -5.82 -2.94
CA VAL A 67 7.39 -5.76 -3.48
C VAL A 67 7.27 -4.58 -4.44
N PRO A 68 6.94 -4.81 -5.73
CA PRO A 68 6.74 -3.75 -6.70
C PRO A 68 5.66 -2.75 -6.23
N GLY A 69 5.94 -1.45 -6.37
CA GLY A 69 5.01 -0.37 -6.01
C GLY A 69 4.94 -0.04 -4.51
N ALA A 70 5.46 -0.87 -3.60
CA ALA A 70 5.32 -0.64 -2.16
C ALA A 70 6.16 0.54 -1.64
N VAL A 71 7.39 0.71 -2.15
CA VAL A 71 8.21 1.90 -1.84
C VAL A 71 7.58 3.15 -2.49
N GLU A 72 7.15 3.05 -3.74
CA GLU A 72 6.50 4.15 -4.47
C GLU A 72 5.23 4.63 -3.76
N LEU A 73 4.46 3.71 -3.17
CA LEU A 73 3.30 4.03 -2.34
C LEU A 73 3.68 4.87 -1.11
N LEU A 74 4.75 4.51 -0.38
CA LEU A 74 5.22 5.30 0.76
C LEU A 74 5.70 6.70 0.32
N LEU A 75 6.40 6.78 -0.82
CA LEU A 75 6.80 8.06 -1.41
C LEU A 75 5.59 8.91 -1.85
N ALA A 76 4.54 8.29 -2.39
CA ALA A 76 3.30 8.95 -2.77
C ALA A 76 2.52 9.49 -1.55
N PHE A 77 2.56 8.79 -0.42
CA PHE A 77 2.07 9.32 0.86
C PHE A 77 2.91 10.52 1.36
N GLY A 78 4.10 10.70 0.80
CA GLY A 78 5.02 11.82 1.07
C GLY A 78 6.07 11.52 2.11
N TRP A 79 6.44 10.24 2.24
CA TRP A 79 7.74 9.87 2.77
C TRP A 79 8.80 10.28 1.76
N VAL A 80 9.99 10.58 2.25
CA VAL A 80 11.14 10.97 1.42
C VAL A 80 12.33 10.08 1.79
N LYS A 81 13.26 9.89 0.85
CA LYS A 81 14.54 9.25 1.18
C LYS A 81 15.33 10.18 2.11
N ASP A 82 16.00 9.59 3.08
CA ASP A 82 16.89 10.30 3.98
C ASP A 82 18.24 10.50 3.26
N ASP A 83 18.69 11.75 3.14
CA ASP A 83 19.96 12.09 2.47
C ASP A 83 21.18 11.67 3.30
N ASP A 84 21.04 11.55 4.63
CA ASP A 84 22.12 11.19 5.55
C ASP A 84 22.22 9.67 5.78
N ALA A 85 21.15 8.92 5.46
CA ALA A 85 21.08 7.48 5.72
C ALA A 85 20.60 6.70 4.49
N GLU A 86 21.54 5.97 3.87
CA GLU A 86 21.24 5.05 2.77
C GLU A 86 20.15 4.04 3.17
N ASP A 87 19.29 3.71 2.21
CA ASP A 87 18.15 2.81 2.39
C ASP A 87 17.21 3.20 3.53
N THR A 88 17.08 4.49 3.84
CA THR A 88 16.16 4.98 4.87
C THR A 88 15.16 5.95 4.25
N ILE A 89 13.89 5.82 4.65
CA ILE A 89 12.84 6.78 4.32
C ILE A 89 12.31 7.42 5.60
N VAL A 90 12.00 8.70 5.51
CA VAL A 90 11.51 9.50 6.63
C VAL A 90 10.28 10.31 6.26
N ILE A 91 9.46 10.62 7.25
CA ILE A 91 8.39 11.60 7.12
C ILE A 91 8.99 12.99 7.38
N PRO A 92 9.00 13.90 6.39
CA PRO A 92 9.62 15.21 6.54
C PRO A 92 8.99 16.02 7.68
N ALA A 93 9.76 16.95 8.25
CA ALA A 93 9.27 17.83 9.31
C ALA A 93 8.05 18.64 8.83
N GLY A 94 7.00 18.69 9.64
CA GLY A 94 5.74 19.37 9.31
C GLY A 94 4.74 18.54 8.51
N LYS A 95 5.11 17.32 8.08
CA LYS A 95 4.17 16.37 7.48
C LYS A 95 3.67 15.38 8.53
N TYR A 96 2.36 15.18 8.54
CA TYR A 96 1.67 14.27 9.45
C TYR A 96 0.84 13.27 8.66
N MET A 97 0.86 12.02 9.11
CA MET A 97 -0.01 10.98 8.60
C MET A 97 -1.33 11.03 9.37
N SER A 98 -2.42 10.67 8.70
CA SER A 98 -3.75 10.60 9.29
C SER A 98 -4.37 9.22 9.09
N MET A 99 -5.45 8.95 9.83
CA MET A 99 -6.23 7.72 9.65
C MET A 99 -6.87 7.60 8.26
N LYS A 100 -6.91 8.69 7.47
CA LYS A 100 -7.36 8.63 6.08
C LYS A 100 -6.42 7.77 5.24
N GLU A 101 -5.11 7.97 5.37
CA GLU A 101 -4.09 7.22 4.62
C GLU A 101 -4.08 5.76 5.04
N VAL A 102 -4.23 5.48 6.34
CA VAL A 102 -4.37 4.12 6.88
C VAL A 102 -5.58 3.42 6.26
N ARG A 103 -6.75 4.08 6.22
CA ARG A 103 -7.96 3.54 5.61
C ARG A 103 -7.77 3.19 4.14
N MET A 104 -7.14 4.08 3.36
CA MET A 104 -6.88 3.81 1.93
C MET A 104 -6.11 2.50 1.70
N VAL A 105 -5.11 2.22 2.55
CA VAL A 105 -4.33 0.97 2.46
C VAL A 105 -5.15 -0.23 2.93
N GLU A 106 -5.98 -0.08 3.95
CA GLU A 106 -6.88 -1.14 4.42
C GLU A 106 -7.96 -1.49 3.39
N ASP A 107 -8.57 -0.50 2.74
CA ASP A 107 -9.53 -0.70 1.65
C ASP A 107 -8.88 -1.50 0.50
N GLN A 108 -7.64 -1.17 0.14
CA GLN A 108 -6.88 -1.91 -0.87
C GLN A 108 -6.59 -3.35 -0.46
N LYS A 109 -6.34 -3.63 0.83
CA LYS A 109 -6.21 -5.02 1.31
C LYS A 109 -7.48 -5.81 1.07
N GLU A 110 -8.65 -5.21 1.31
CA GLU A 110 -9.92 -5.88 1.05
C GLU A 110 -10.12 -6.17 -0.44
N VAL A 111 -9.76 -5.23 -1.31
CA VAL A 111 -9.80 -5.40 -2.77
C VAL A 111 -8.88 -6.54 -3.21
N VAL A 112 -7.61 -6.51 -2.83
CA VAL A 112 -6.63 -7.55 -3.17
C VAL A 112 -7.07 -8.91 -2.63
N ARG A 113 -7.57 -8.97 -1.39
CA ARG A 113 -8.05 -10.21 -0.79
C ARG A 113 -9.25 -10.79 -1.56
N LYS A 114 -10.16 -9.92 -2.02
CA LYS A 114 -11.29 -10.34 -2.85
C LYS A 114 -10.83 -10.83 -4.22
N GLN A 115 -9.86 -10.16 -4.85
CA GLN A 115 -9.27 -10.57 -6.13
C GLN A 115 -8.55 -11.91 -6.02
N GLN A 116 -7.74 -12.13 -4.98
CA GLN A 116 -7.05 -13.40 -4.75
C GLN A 116 -8.04 -14.56 -4.53
N ARG A 117 -9.13 -14.30 -3.79
CA ARG A 117 -10.22 -15.27 -3.61
C ARG A 117 -10.92 -15.60 -4.92
N ALA A 118 -11.29 -14.57 -5.70
CA ALA A 118 -11.94 -14.76 -7.00
C ALA A 118 -11.04 -15.53 -7.98
N ALA A 119 -9.76 -15.14 -8.08
CA ALA A 119 -8.77 -15.83 -8.90
C ALA A 119 -8.57 -17.29 -8.48
N THR A 120 -8.56 -17.58 -7.16
CA THR A 120 -8.51 -18.94 -6.65
C THR A 120 -9.75 -19.74 -7.05
N THR A 121 -10.94 -19.16 -6.90
CA THR A 121 -12.20 -19.80 -7.31
C THR A 121 -12.25 -20.04 -8.82
N GLU A 122 -11.79 -19.10 -9.64
CA GLU A 122 -11.72 -19.24 -11.09
C GLU A 122 -10.66 -20.28 -11.52
N ALA A 123 -9.51 -20.33 -10.86
CA ALA A 123 -8.48 -21.34 -11.12
C ALA A 123 -8.96 -22.75 -10.79
N ILE A 124 -9.72 -22.92 -9.69
CA ILE A 124 -10.36 -24.19 -9.33
C ILE A 124 -11.42 -24.58 -10.38
N ARG A 125 -12.23 -23.62 -10.85
CA ARG A 125 -13.25 -23.86 -11.87
C ARG A 125 -12.64 -24.22 -13.24
N ARG A 126 -11.46 -23.69 -13.56
CA ARG A 126 -10.72 -23.94 -14.80
C ARG A 126 -9.72 -25.10 -14.67
N GLY A 127 -10.05 -26.14 -13.91
CA GLY A 127 -9.21 -27.32 -13.66
C GLY A 127 -8.48 -27.86 -14.91
N PRO A 128 -7.40 -28.64 -14.73
CA PRO A 128 -6.42 -28.93 -15.77
C PRO A 128 -7.11 -29.48 -17.01
N ALA A 129 -7.03 -28.75 -18.12
CA ALA A 129 -7.52 -29.23 -19.40
C ALA A 129 -6.73 -30.48 -19.79
N ALA A 130 -7.44 -31.61 -19.79
CA ALA A 130 -7.22 -32.78 -20.63
C ALA A 130 -5.77 -33.32 -20.72
N VAL A 131 -5.43 -34.25 -19.81
CA VAL A 131 -4.61 -35.39 -20.22
C VAL A 131 -5.59 -36.53 -20.51
N SER A 132 -6.06 -36.59 -21.76
CA SER A 132 -6.74 -37.78 -22.28
C SER A 132 -5.69 -38.85 -22.60
N PRO A 133 -5.86 -40.11 -22.18
CA PRO A 133 -4.96 -41.19 -22.55
C PRO A 133 -5.21 -41.58 -24.02
N SER A 134 -4.15 -41.90 -24.76
CA SER A 134 -4.18 -42.66 -26.01
C SER A 134 -3.15 -43.77 -25.92
#